data_AF-U2UDM4-F1
#
_entry.id   AF-U2UDM4-F1
#
_cell.length_a   1.000
_cell.length_b   1.000
_cell.length_c   1.000
_cell.angle_alpha   90.00
_cell.angle_beta   90.00
_cell.angle_gamma   90.00
#
_symmetry.space_group_name_H-M   'P 1'
#
loop_
_entity.id
_entity.type
_entity.pdbx_description
1 polymer ?
#
loop_
_entity_poly.entity_id
_entity_poly.type
_entity_poly.pdbx_seq_one_letter_code
_entity_poly.pdbx_strand_id
1 'polypeptide(L)'
;MKLRENLPGQGKNKTPQDGVQEENMKNGKILGLGFAVALLTGLSFPALAASTKTPINHVTLSIDAGDIEIGSASKTISVDAAEDSYEVTNSSGTAINMEGAKWANNVTPKFKITIKADSDHRFDTNALKSAAFYTLNGASASFVKAQGSSNSITLTVKLPKLKGNTSDLGVADLQWQDDSASATWTGSDNAQKYYVKLYRGSSLVTSGETTNTSYDFSSAITQNGTYTYKVRAFAYGTYGEWDTSDELEVTDVNSIRQNNPTPNTGGRWILDNVGWWWLNPDRTYPRNTWKFINNAWYYFDGTGYIYINRWFHYNRDNNWYYFGQSGAMLTNARTPDGYYVNGAGIWTR
;
A
#
# COMPACT_ATOMS: atom_id res chain seq x y z
N MET A 1 69.32 -11.78 -18.40
CA MET A 1 68.72 -12.91 -17.63
C MET A 1 67.46 -13.32 -18.39
N LYS A 2 67.33 -14.49 -19.06
CA LYS A 2 67.73 -15.90 -18.72
C LYS A 2 67.16 -16.31 -17.35
N LEU A 3 66.38 -17.38 -17.17
CA LEU A 3 66.02 -18.57 -18.00
C LEU A 3 64.48 -18.87 -17.87
N ARG A 4 63.73 -19.51 -18.80
CA ARG A 4 63.82 -20.90 -19.35
C ARG A 4 63.71 -21.95 -18.22
N GLU A 5 63.08 -23.13 -18.33
CA GLU A 5 62.36 -23.90 -19.38
C GLU A 5 61.49 -24.98 -18.62
N ASN A 6 60.62 -25.86 -19.16
CA ASN A 6 60.34 -26.28 -20.54
C ASN A 6 58.92 -26.93 -20.72
N LEU A 7 58.61 -27.31 -21.97
CA LEU A 7 57.67 -28.36 -22.44
C LEU A 7 58.49 -29.65 -22.79
N PRO A 8 58.00 -30.82 -23.29
CA PRO A 8 56.76 -31.15 -24.05
C PRO A 8 56.05 -32.45 -23.53
N GLY A 9 55.07 -33.10 -24.18
CA GLY A 9 54.27 -32.83 -25.38
C GLY A 9 54.09 -34.06 -26.31
N GLN A 10 52.92 -34.15 -26.95
CA GLN A 10 52.47 -35.10 -28.00
C GLN A 10 51.97 -36.51 -27.63
N GLY A 11 50.89 -36.91 -28.34
CA GLY A 11 50.29 -38.25 -28.39
C GLY A 11 48.94 -38.21 -29.09
N LYS A 12 48.85 -38.63 -30.37
CA LYS A 12 47.63 -38.56 -31.20
C LYS A 12 46.84 -39.88 -31.21
N ASN A 13 45.57 -39.74 -31.60
CA ASN A 13 44.83 -40.59 -32.56
C ASN A 13 44.03 -41.84 -32.10
N LYS A 14 42.79 -41.83 -32.61
CA LYS A 14 41.98 -42.92 -33.23
C LYS A 14 40.90 -43.65 -32.41
N THR A 15 39.84 -43.94 -33.17
CA THR A 15 38.47 -44.35 -32.87
C THR A 15 38.26 -45.84 -33.29
N PRO A 16 37.03 -46.40 -33.30
CA PRO A 16 36.44 -47.29 -32.30
C PRO A 16 36.33 -48.79 -32.72
N GLN A 17 35.88 -49.64 -31.79
CA GLN A 17 35.30 -50.99 -31.97
C GLN A 17 34.39 -51.27 -30.75
N ASP A 18 33.40 -52.16 -30.72
CA ASP A 18 32.56 -52.87 -31.72
C ASP A 18 31.27 -53.26 -30.94
N GLY A 19 30.09 -53.47 -31.56
CA GLY A 19 29.72 -54.72 -32.21
C GLY A 19 28.21 -54.98 -32.02
N VAL A 20 27.61 -55.87 -32.82
CA VAL A 20 26.14 -56.03 -32.95
C VAL A 20 25.76 -57.53 -32.94
N GLN A 21 24.49 -57.82 -32.61
CA GLN A 21 23.81 -59.14 -32.75
C GLN A 21 24.20 -60.17 -31.64
N GLU A 22 23.40 -61.19 -31.31
CA GLU A 22 22.32 -61.87 -32.07
C GLU A 22 21.31 -62.57 -31.13
N GLU A 23 20.10 -62.90 -31.62
CA GLU A 23 19.13 -63.78 -30.94
C GLU A 23 19.57 -65.26 -31.00
N ASN A 24 19.12 -66.10 -30.04
CA ASN A 24 18.33 -67.32 -30.36
C ASN A 24 17.83 -68.10 -29.14
N MET A 25 16.71 -68.81 -29.32
CA MET A 25 16.06 -69.69 -28.34
C MET A 25 16.72 -71.08 -28.23
N LYS A 26 16.61 -71.75 -27.06
CA LYS A 26 16.08 -73.15 -26.97
C LYS A 26 15.87 -73.71 -25.54
N ASN A 27 14.66 -74.23 -25.36
CA ASN A 27 14.11 -75.23 -24.42
C ASN A 27 15.01 -76.02 -23.44
N GLY A 28 14.50 -76.21 -22.21
CA GLY A 28 14.83 -77.35 -21.32
C GLY A 28 13.82 -77.50 -20.18
N LYS A 29 13.15 -78.66 -20.06
CA LYS A 29 12.20 -79.00 -18.95
C LYS A 29 12.90 -79.87 -17.91
N ILE A 30 12.71 -79.60 -16.60
CA ILE A 30 12.83 -80.61 -15.52
C ILE A 30 11.71 -80.42 -14.49
N LEU A 31 11.21 -81.53 -13.93
CA LEU A 31 10.15 -81.64 -12.93
C LEU A 31 10.55 -81.14 -11.54
N GLY A 32 9.57 -80.66 -10.77
CA GLY A 32 9.64 -80.50 -9.31
C GLY A 32 8.27 -80.70 -8.68
N LEU A 33 8.10 -81.76 -7.88
CA LEU A 33 6.84 -82.14 -7.24
C LEU A 33 6.74 -81.48 -5.85
N GLY A 34 5.59 -80.87 -5.50
CA GLY A 34 5.39 -80.23 -4.20
C GLY A 34 3.92 -80.13 -3.80
N PHE A 35 3.53 -80.90 -2.77
CA PHE A 35 2.17 -80.93 -2.21
C PHE A 35 2.06 -79.95 -1.04
N ALA A 36 1.05 -79.07 -1.02
CA ALA A 36 0.59 -78.41 0.22
C ALA A 36 -0.86 -77.89 0.08
N VAL A 37 -1.73 -78.32 0.98
CA VAL A 37 -3.11 -77.82 1.17
C VAL A 37 -3.09 -76.78 2.29
N ALA A 38 -3.65 -75.57 2.11
CA ALA A 38 -4.06 -74.71 3.22
C ALA A 38 -4.98 -73.53 2.82
N LEU A 39 -6.11 -73.43 3.52
CA LEU A 39 -6.88 -72.23 3.90
C LEU A 39 -7.33 -71.23 2.82
N LEU A 40 -8.63 -71.33 2.49
CA LEU A 40 -9.49 -70.17 2.24
C LEU A 40 -9.63 -69.33 3.52
N THR A 41 -8.74 -68.35 3.72
CA THR A 41 -9.02 -67.22 4.61
C THR A 41 -9.47 -66.04 3.75
N GLY A 42 -10.68 -65.55 4.04
CA GLY A 42 -11.20 -64.36 3.37
C GLY A 42 -10.35 -63.15 3.70
N LEU A 43 -9.52 -62.71 2.75
CA LEU A 43 -8.99 -61.35 2.76
C LEU A 43 -10.16 -60.42 2.47
N SER A 44 -10.87 -60.01 3.52
CA SER A 44 -11.65 -58.77 3.50
C SER A 44 -10.65 -57.62 3.35
N PHE A 45 -10.26 -57.35 2.10
CA PHE A 45 -9.62 -56.11 1.74
C PHE A 45 -10.50 -54.98 2.29
N PRO A 46 -9.94 -54.00 3.02
CA PRO A 46 -10.68 -52.77 3.27
C PRO A 46 -10.96 -52.17 1.89
N ALA A 47 -12.22 -52.24 1.46
CA ALA A 47 -12.66 -51.47 0.31
C ALA A 47 -12.38 -50.01 0.66
N LEU A 48 -11.37 -49.41 0.02
CA LEU A 48 -11.28 -47.96 0.00
C LEU A 48 -12.60 -47.51 -0.60
N ALA A 49 -13.45 -46.90 0.24
CA ALA A 49 -14.65 -46.24 -0.22
C ALA A 49 -14.18 -45.09 -1.13
N ALA A 50 -14.12 -45.37 -2.44
CA ALA A 50 -13.93 -44.35 -3.44
C ALA A 50 -14.99 -43.29 -3.16
N SER A 51 -14.55 -42.04 -2.98
CA SER A 51 -15.49 -40.97 -2.68
C SER A 51 -16.52 -40.92 -3.80
N THR A 52 -17.78 -41.22 -3.45
CA THR A 52 -18.92 -41.25 -4.39
C THR A 52 -19.25 -39.88 -4.96
N LYS A 53 -18.55 -38.84 -4.49
CA LYS A 53 -18.74 -37.46 -4.89
C LYS A 53 -18.01 -37.14 -6.20
N THR A 54 -18.70 -36.42 -7.07
CA THR A 54 -18.20 -35.94 -8.36
C THR A 54 -17.05 -34.92 -8.17
N PRO A 55 -15.91 -35.07 -8.87
CA PRO A 55 -14.78 -34.16 -8.74
C PRO A 55 -15.04 -32.83 -9.48
N ILE A 56 -14.89 -31.72 -8.77
CA ILE A 56 -14.79 -30.37 -9.32
C ILE A 56 -13.34 -30.16 -9.76
N ASN A 57 -13.13 -30.05 -11.06
CA ASN A 57 -11.80 -29.93 -11.69
C ASN A 57 -11.46 -28.50 -12.14
N HIS A 58 -12.43 -27.58 -12.07
CA HIS A 58 -12.30 -26.17 -12.42
C HIS A 58 -13.32 -25.35 -11.63
N VAL A 59 -13.06 -24.06 -11.40
CA VAL A 59 -13.97 -23.13 -10.73
C VAL A 59 -14.07 -21.83 -11.55
N THR A 60 -15.28 -21.42 -11.85
CA THR A 60 -15.61 -20.23 -12.63
C THR A 60 -16.39 -19.25 -11.76
N LEU A 61 -15.86 -18.05 -11.58
CA LEU A 61 -16.47 -16.99 -10.76
C LEU A 61 -16.71 -15.72 -11.58
N SER A 62 -17.84 -15.07 -11.33
CA SER A 62 -18.08 -13.67 -11.71
C SER A 62 -17.79 -12.78 -10.51
N ILE A 63 -17.03 -11.70 -10.70
CA ILE A 63 -16.60 -10.78 -9.64
C ILE A 63 -16.99 -9.35 -10.00
N ASP A 64 -17.81 -8.73 -9.15
CA ASP A 64 -18.07 -7.30 -9.16
C ASP A 64 -17.36 -6.62 -7.98
N ALA A 65 -16.70 -5.51 -8.29
CA ALA A 65 -15.92 -4.71 -7.37
C ALA A 65 -16.10 -3.20 -7.63
N GLY A 66 -17.25 -2.77 -8.19
CA GLY A 66 -17.53 -1.36 -8.48
C GLY A 66 -17.28 -0.41 -7.31
N ASP A 67 -17.60 -0.84 -6.09
CA ASP A 67 -17.38 -0.04 -4.86
C ASP A 67 -15.92 -0.01 -4.36
N ILE A 68 -14.98 -0.69 -5.02
CA ILE A 68 -13.57 -0.81 -4.57
C ILE A 68 -12.69 0.22 -5.29
N GLU A 69 -12.78 1.45 -4.81
CA GLU A 69 -12.02 2.61 -5.28
C GLU A 69 -11.32 3.36 -4.14
N ILE A 70 -10.48 4.34 -4.48
CA ILE A 70 -9.76 5.15 -3.50
C ILE A 70 -10.75 6.04 -2.75
N GLY A 71 -10.61 6.12 -1.43
CA GLY A 71 -11.56 6.86 -0.59
C GLY A 71 -12.86 6.10 -0.29
N SER A 72 -13.13 4.96 -0.94
CA SER A 72 -14.21 4.07 -0.54
C SER A 72 -13.91 3.36 0.78
N ALA A 73 -14.95 3.15 1.58
CA ALA A 73 -14.91 2.37 2.82
C ALA A 73 -15.29 0.88 2.61
N SER A 74 -15.69 0.49 1.39
CA SER A 74 -16.17 -0.87 1.11
C SER A 74 -15.07 -1.92 1.30
N LYS A 75 -15.42 -2.99 2.04
CA LYS A 75 -14.52 -4.11 2.37
C LYS A 75 -14.94 -5.41 1.67
N THR A 76 -15.92 -5.34 0.77
CA THR A 76 -16.56 -6.51 0.17
C THR A 76 -16.68 -6.35 -1.34
N ILE A 77 -16.43 -7.45 -2.05
CA ILE A 77 -16.75 -7.63 -3.47
C ILE A 77 -17.92 -8.61 -3.59
N SER A 78 -18.78 -8.43 -4.60
CA SER A 78 -19.78 -9.45 -4.96
C SER A 78 -19.10 -10.54 -5.78
N VAL A 79 -19.42 -11.79 -5.50
CA VAL A 79 -18.81 -12.95 -6.15
C VAL A 79 -19.83 -14.07 -6.32
N ASP A 80 -20.16 -14.37 -7.57
CA ASP A 80 -21.12 -15.41 -7.93
C ASP A 80 -20.41 -16.62 -8.57
N ALA A 81 -20.91 -17.82 -8.25
CA ALA A 81 -20.53 -19.05 -8.94
C ALA A 81 -21.24 -19.13 -10.29
N ALA A 82 -20.56 -19.65 -11.31
CA ALA A 82 -21.17 -19.86 -12.64
C ALA A 82 -21.73 -21.29 -12.86
N GLU A 83 -21.63 -22.16 -11.85
CA GLU A 83 -22.01 -23.58 -11.91
C GLU A 83 -22.61 -24.03 -10.58
N ASP A 84 -23.60 -24.92 -10.61
CA ASP A 84 -24.29 -25.42 -9.43
C ASP A 84 -23.49 -26.47 -8.61
N SER A 85 -22.25 -26.81 -9.02
CA SER A 85 -21.42 -27.79 -8.30
C SER A 85 -20.73 -27.21 -7.05
N TYR A 86 -20.80 -25.89 -6.85
CA TYR A 86 -20.23 -25.19 -5.70
C TYR A 86 -20.93 -23.84 -5.44
N GLU A 87 -21.06 -23.47 -4.17
CA GLU A 87 -21.56 -22.16 -3.75
C GLU A 87 -20.42 -21.21 -3.28
N VAL A 88 -20.60 -19.92 -3.51
CA VAL A 88 -19.79 -18.88 -2.84
C VAL A 88 -20.49 -18.47 -1.54
N THR A 89 -19.79 -18.56 -0.42
CA THR A 89 -20.35 -18.21 0.89
C THR A 89 -20.73 -16.73 0.93
N ASN A 90 -22.02 -16.45 1.15
CA ASN A 90 -22.61 -15.10 1.16
C ASN A 90 -22.41 -14.33 -0.16
N SER A 91 -22.24 -15.01 -1.30
CA SER A 91 -21.95 -14.42 -2.62
C SER A 91 -20.90 -13.29 -2.59
N SER A 92 -19.85 -13.43 -1.78
CA SER A 92 -18.92 -12.33 -1.54
C SER A 92 -17.48 -12.74 -1.22
N GLY A 93 -16.57 -11.79 -1.45
CA GLY A 93 -15.19 -11.83 -0.97
C GLY A 93 -14.92 -10.68 0.00
N THR A 94 -14.13 -10.93 1.05
CA THR A 94 -13.79 -9.92 2.09
C THR A 94 -12.35 -9.45 1.95
N ALA A 95 -12.12 -8.14 2.06
CA ALA A 95 -10.80 -7.52 1.98
C ALA A 95 -9.87 -8.01 3.10
N ILE A 96 -8.58 -8.24 2.79
CA ILE A 96 -7.57 -8.73 3.75
C ILE A 96 -6.35 -7.80 3.91
N ASN A 97 -6.30 -6.68 3.20
CA ASN A 97 -5.18 -5.74 3.22
C ASN A 97 -5.61 -4.27 3.09
N MET A 98 -6.82 -3.94 3.55
CA MET A 98 -7.25 -2.56 3.71
C MET A 98 -6.70 -2.02 5.03
N GLU A 99 -5.89 -0.97 4.96
CA GLU A 99 -5.36 -0.27 6.13
C GLU A 99 -6.21 0.98 6.43
N GLY A 100 -6.55 1.20 7.69
CA GLY A 100 -7.42 2.31 8.10
C GLY A 100 -8.90 2.13 7.73
N ALA A 101 -9.58 3.26 7.47
CA ALA A 101 -11.03 3.32 7.26
C ALA A 101 -11.45 3.42 5.78
N LYS A 102 -10.54 3.84 4.89
CA LYS A 102 -10.80 4.06 3.45
C LYS A 102 -9.61 3.56 2.62
N TRP A 103 -9.84 3.08 1.41
CA TRP A 103 -8.76 2.60 0.54
C TRP A 103 -7.80 3.72 0.14
N ALA A 104 -6.50 3.47 0.29
CA ALA A 104 -5.46 4.40 -0.09
C ALA A 104 -4.99 4.23 -1.55
N ASN A 105 -4.45 5.30 -2.11
CA ASN A 105 -3.75 5.31 -3.38
C ASN A 105 -2.59 4.30 -3.40
N ASN A 106 -2.29 3.76 -4.58
CA ASN A 106 -1.23 2.78 -4.81
C ASN A 106 -1.38 1.43 -4.05
N VAL A 107 -2.52 1.15 -3.42
CA VAL A 107 -2.82 -0.17 -2.84
C VAL A 107 -3.23 -1.14 -3.95
N THR A 108 -2.85 -2.42 -3.85
CA THR A 108 -3.40 -3.53 -4.65
C THR A 108 -4.38 -4.30 -3.76
N PRO A 109 -5.71 -4.12 -3.90
CA PRO A 109 -6.69 -4.79 -3.06
C PRO A 109 -6.62 -6.30 -3.18
N LYS A 110 -6.73 -7.01 -2.06
CA LYS A 110 -6.77 -8.46 -1.98
C LYS A 110 -8.01 -8.90 -1.22
N PHE A 111 -8.70 -9.90 -1.76
CA PHE A 111 -9.94 -10.42 -1.19
C PHE A 111 -9.81 -11.92 -0.93
N LYS A 112 -10.38 -12.34 0.20
CA LYS A 112 -10.59 -13.73 0.57
C LYS A 112 -12.02 -14.13 0.20
N ILE A 113 -12.16 -15.13 -0.67
CA ILE A 113 -13.42 -15.71 -1.10
C ILE A 113 -13.50 -17.12 -0.49
N THR A 114 -14.65 -17.49 0.07
CA THR A 114 -14.87 -18.86 0.61
C THR A 114 -15.87 -19.57 -0.27
N ILE A 115 -15.46 -20.70 -0.84
CA ILE A 115 -16.24 -21.51 -1.78
C ILE A 115 -16.49 -22.85 -1.11
N LYS A 116 -17.70 -23.41 -1.23
CA LYS A 116 -18.03 -24.76 -0.73
C LYS A 116 -18.44 -25.64 -1.90
N ALA A 117 -18.03 -26.91 -1.87
CA ALA A 117 -18.51 -27.89 -2.83
C ALA A 117 -19.89 -28.39 -2.39
N ASP A 118 -20.73 -28.69 -3.36
CA ASP A 118 -22.06 -29.22 -3.10
C ASP A 118 -22.05 -30.60 -2.44
N SER A 119 -23.22 -31.03 -1.97
CA SER A 119 -23.34 -32.20 -1.08
C SER A 119 -22.81 -33.50 -1.72
N ASP A 120 -22.90 -33.62 -3.04
CA ASP A 120 -22.44 -34.70 -3.90
C ASP A 120 -21.16 -34.36 -4.68
N HIS A 121 -20.56 -33.18 -4.47
CA HIS A 121 -19.35 -32.71 -5.16
C HIS A 121 -18.12 -32.56 -4.24
N ARG A 122 -16.93 -32.56 -4.84
CA ARG A 122 -15.64 -32.39 -4.12
C ARG A 122 -14.56 -31.75 -4.97
N PHE A 123 -13.81 -30.81 -4.39
CA PHE A 123 -12.63 -30.23 -5.02
C PHE A 123 -11.42 -31.17 -5.02
N ASP A 124 -10.60 -31.09 -6.08
CA ASP A 124 -9.22 -31.60 -6.06
C ASP A 124 -8.33 -30.66 -5.22
N THR A 125 -7.82 -31.18 -4.09
CA THR A 125 -7.00 -30.43 -3.12
C THR A 125 -5.56 -30.15 -3.57
N ASN A 126 -5.13 -30.72 -4.69
CA ASN A 126 -3.86 -30.43 -5.32
C ASN A 126 -4.04 -29.46 -6.48
N ALA A 127 -5.00 -29.70 -7.37
CA ALA A 127 -5.26 -28.83 -8.52
C ALA A 127 -5.66 -27.40 -8.11
N LEU A 128 -6.44 -27.25 -7.02
CA LEU A 128 -6.85 -25.94 -6.49
C LEU A 128 -5.70 -24.98 -6.16
N LYS A 129 -4.46 -25.46 -6.03
CA LYS A 129 -3.30 -24.61 -5.71
C LYS A 129 -2.79 -23.83 -6.94
N SER A 130 -3.26 -24.18 -8.14
CA SER A 130 -2.87 -23.57 -9.40
C SER A 130 -3.86 -22.47 -9.84
N ALA A 131 -3.35 -21.39 -10.43
CA ALA A 131 -4.18 -20.38 -11.08
C ALA A 131 -5.02 -20.96 -12.22
N ALA A 132 -4.53 -22.02 -12.90
CA ALA A 132 -5.22 -22.65 -14.03
C ALA A 132 -6.50 -23.40 -13.64
N PHE A 133 -6.75 -23.64 -12.34
CA PHE A 133 -8.00 -24.21 -11.82
C PHE A 133 -9.14 -23.18 -11.74
N TYR A 134 -8.86 -21.90 -12.04
CA TYR A 134 -9.81 -20.80 -11.88
C TYR A 134 -10.00 -19.99 -13.15
N THR A 135 -11.26 -19.75 -13.52
CA THR A 135 -11.65 -18.65 -14.40
C THR A 135 -12.23 -17.53 -13.54
N LEU A 136 -11.62 -16.34 -13.58
CA LEU A 136 -12.06 -15.17 -12.84
C LEU A 136 -12.55 -14.12 -13.83
N ASN A 137 -13.86 -13.94 -13.91
CA ASN A 137 -14.50 -12.95 -14.79
C ASN A 137 -14.82 -11.67 -14.00
N GLY A 138 -14.76 -10.52 -14.65
CA GLY A 138 -15.04 -9.22 -14.02
C GLY A 138 -13.90 -8.67 -13.16
N ALA A 139 -14.01 -7.37 -12.81
CA ALA A 139 -13.09 -6.58 -11.98
C ALA A 139 -11.58 -6.64 -12.32
N SER A 140 -11.19 -7.24 -13.45
CA SER A 140 -9.80 -7.65 -13.76
C SER A 140 -9.12 -8.41 -12.60
N ALA A 141 -9.90 -9.23 -11.89
CA ALA A 141 -9.40 -10.01 -10.75
C ALA A 141 -8.39 -11.07 -11.20
N SER A 142 -7.40 -11.36 -10.35
CA SER A 142 -6.38 -12.38 -10.64
C SER A 142 -6.03 -13.22 -9.41
N PHE A 143 -5.70 -14.48 -9.65
CA PHE A 143 -5.33 -15.45 -8.62
C PHE A 143 -4.08 -15.00 -7.83
N VAL A 144 -4.09 -15.25 -6.52
CA VAL A 144 -2.92 -15.07 -5.64
C VAL A 144 -2.51 -16.40 -5.01
N LYS A 145 -3.47 -17.08 -4.38
CA LYS A 145 -3.31 -18.41 -3.79
C LYS A 145 -4.67 -19.01 -3.48
N ALA A 146 -4.76 -20.33 -3.36
CA ALA A 146 -5.89 -20.97 -2.71
C ALA A 146 -5.42 -22.13 -1.81
N GLN A 147 -6.22 -22.43 -0.80
CA GLN A 147 -5.98 -23.51 0.16
C GLN A 147 -7.34 -24.00 0.69
N GLY A 148 -7.44 -25.26 1.10
CA GLY A 148 -8.71 -25.80 1.58
C GLY A 148 -8.72 -27.31 1.71
N SER A 149 -9.93 -27.85 1.82
CA SER A 149 -10.23 -29.28 1.80
C SER A 149 -11.03 -29.63 0.54
N SER A 150 -11.40 -30.90 0.40
CA SER A 150 -12.29 -31.35 -0.68
C SER A 150 -13.69 -30.72 -0.63
N ASN A 151 -14.11 -30.17 0.52
CA ASN A 151 -15.46 -29.65 0.71
C ASN A 151 -15.51 -28.12 0.74
N SER A 152 -14.38 -27.42 0.96
CA SER A 152 -14.34 -25.97 0.95
C SER A 152 -12.95 -25.41 0.66
N ILE A 153 -12.91 -24.35 -0.15
CA ILE A 153 -11.72 -23.61 -0.54
C ILE A 153 -11.78 -22.19 0.01
N THR A 154 -10.65 -21.74 0.57
CA THR A 154 -10.33 -20.32 0.69
C THR A 154 -9.48 -19.90 -0.51
N LEU A 155 -10.09 -19.15 -1.43
CA LEU A 155 -9.41 -18.52 -2.56
C LEU A 155 -9.00 -17.09 -2.16
N THR A 156 -7.77 -16.69 -2.50
CA THR A 156 -7.30 -15.30 -2.42
C THR A 156 -7.11 -14.76 -3.83
N VAL A 157 -7.82 -13.68 -4.14
CA VAL A 157 -7.66 -12.91 -5.39
C VAL A 157 -7.08 -11.54 -5.10
N LYS A 158 -6.52 -10.90 -6.14
CA LYS A 158 -6.15 -9.47 -6.14
C LYS A 158 -6.87 -8.75 -7.29
N LEU A 159 -7.25 -7.50 -7.04
CA LEU A 159 -7.73 -6.57 -8.07
C LEU A 159 -6.54 -5.77 -8.65
N PRO A 160 -6.75 -4.97 -9.72
CA PRO A 160 -5.76 -3.99 -10.18
C PRO A 160 -5.28 -3.06 -9.07
N LYS A 161 -4.09 -2.47 -9.25
CA LYS A 161 -3.55 -1.48 -8.32
C LYS A 161 -4.39 -0.20 -8.42
N LEU A 162 -4.99 0.21 -7.30
CA LEU A 162 -5.72 1.46 -7.20
C LEU A 162 -4.78 2.64 -7.46
N LYS A 163 -5.21 3.56 -8.33
CA LYS A 163 -4.52 4.81 -8.64
C LYS A 163 -5.53 5.95 -8.62
N GLY A 164 -5.19 7.04 -7.93
CA GLY A 164 -6.09 8.18 -7.82
C GLY A 164 -6.32 8.84 -9.17
N ASN A 165 -7.58 9.09 -9.51
CA ASN A 165 -7.94 10.09 -10.49
C ASN A 165 -7.69 11.46 -9.85
N THR A 166 -6.71 12.24 -10.37
CA THR A 166 -6.37 13.54 -9.77
C THR A 166 -7.45 14.60 -10.00
N SER A 167 -8.36 14.35 -10.95
CA SER A 167 -9.53 15.19 -11.24
C SER A 167 -10.44 15.40 -10.02
N ASP A 168 -10.59 14.37 -9.17
CA ASP A 168 -11.47 14.41 -8.00
C ASP A 168 -10.86 15.20 -6.82
N LEU A 169 -9.64 15.71 -7.00
CA LEU A 169 -8.89 16.56 -6.08
C LEU A 169 -8.55 17.93 -6.68
N GLY A 170 -9.34 18.37 -7.67
CA GLY A 170 -9.29 19.75 -8.15
C GLY A 170 -9.64 20.77 -7.06
N VAL A 171 -9.20 22.01 -7.28
CA VAL A 171 -9.59 23.19 -6.51
C VAL A 171 -9.95 24.30 -7.50
N ALA A 172 -10.88 25.16 -7.14
CA ALA A 172 -11.43 26.17 -8.04
C ALA A 172 -11.57 27.53 -7.34
N ASP A 173 -11.96 28.56 -8.10
CA ASP A 173 -12.30 29.89 -7.56
C ASP A 173 -11.23 30.46 -6.61
N LEU A 174 -9.95 30.43 -7.03
CA LEU A 174 -8.83 30.94 -6.25
C LEU A 174 -8.87 32.49 -6.21
N GLN A 175 -9.06 33.06 -5.03
CA GLN A 175 -9.21 34.52 -4.82
C GLN A 175 -8.29 35.04 -3.72
N TRP A 176 -7.89 36.30 -3.86
CA TRP A 176 -7.41 37.12 -2.75
C TRP A 176 -8.60 37.85 -2.12
N GLN A 177 -8.73 37.79 -0.81
CA GLN A 177 -9.83 38.46 -0.09
C GLN A 177 -9.53 39.95 0.10
N ASP A 178 -10.37 40.83 -0.43
CA ASP A 178 -10.43 42.28 -0.13
C ASP A 178 -9.06 43.00 -0.15
N ASP A 179 -8.26 42.78 -1.21
CA ASP A 179 -6.88 43.26 -1.38
C ASP A 179 -5.92 42.93 -0.22
N SER A 180 -6.30 41.97 0.62
CA SER A 180 -5.49 41.44 1.70
C SER A 180 -4.63 40.26 1.23
N ALA A 181 -3.66 39.89 2.07
CA ALA A 181 -2.85 38.70 1.85
C ALA A 181 -3.55 37.38 2.24
N SER A 182 -4.87 37.36 2.42
CA SER A 182 -5.65 36.16 2.71
C SER A 182 -6.12 35.51 1.41
N ALA A 183 -5.65 34.29 1.15
CA ALA A 183 -6.04 33.47 0.02
C ALA A 183 -7.25 32.58 0.35
N THR A 184 -8.15 32.38 -0.61
CA THR A 184 -9.35 31.52 -0.51
C THR A 184 -9.53 30.67 -1.76
N TRP A 185 -10.20 29.52 -1.68
CA TRP A 185 -10.52 28.68 -2.84
C TRP A 185 -11.72 27.78 -2.58
N THR A 186 -12.41 27.35 -3.63
CA THR A 186 -13.35 26.23 -3.57
C THR A 186 -12.56 24.92 -3.49
N GLY A 187 -12.91 24.09 -2.49
CA GLY A 187 -12.31 22.79 -2.22
C GLY A 187 -13.02 21.62 -2.90
N SER A 188 -12.43 20.42 -2.78
CA SER A 188 -13.08 19.14 -3.13
C SER A 188 -13.59 18.45 -1.87
N ASP A 189 -14.76 17.81 -1.94
CA ASP A 189 -15.36 17.00 -0.87
C ASP A 189 -14.45 15.87 -0.37
N ASN A 190 -13.53 15.41 -1.23
CA ASN A 190 -12.57 14.35 -0.91
C ASN A 190 -11.26 14.88 -0.28
N ALA A 191 -11.01 16.19 -0.31
CA ALA A 191 -9.77 16.77 0.17
C ALA A 191 -9.62 16.61 1.69
N GLN A 192 -8.52 15.98 2.12
CA GLN A 192 -8.18 15.85 3.54
C GLN A 192 -7.36 17.05 4.05
N LYS A 193 -6.65 17.72 3.15
CA LYS A 193 -5.92 18.98 3.38
C LYS A 193 -5.49 19.60 2.06
N TYR A 194 -5.01 20.83 2.14
CA TYR A 194 -4.47 21.61 1.03
C TYR A 194 -3.02 21.97 1.27
N TYR A 195 -2.26 22.01 0.17
CA TYR A 195 -0.89 22.52 0.14
C TYR A 195 -0.87 23.82 -0.64
N VAL A 196 -0.23 24.85 -0.08
CA VAL A 196 -0.16 26.17 -0.69
C VAL A 196 1.28 26.63 -0.90
N LYS A 197 1.51 27.46 -1.92
CA LYS A 197 2.79 28.10 -2.23
C LYS A 197 2.57 29.54 -2.63
N LEU A 198 3.26 30.47 -1.98
CA LEU A 198 3.27 31.89 -2.32
C LEU A 198 4.46 32.20 -3.24
N TYR A 199 4.21 32.93 -4.32
CA TYR A 199 5.22 33.42 -5.24
C TYR A 199 5.18 34.95 -5.29
N ARG A 200 6.34 35.58 -5.55
CA ARG A 200 6.45 36.99 -5.94
C ARG A 200 7.16 37.05 -7.28
N GLY A 201 6.45 37.49 -8.32
CA GLY A 201 6.82 37.16 -9.70
C GLY A 201 7.03 35.64 -9.83
N SER A 202 8.17 35.22 -10.40
CA SER A 202 8.54 33.81 -10.52
C SER A 202 9.17 33.18 -9.27
N SER A 203 9.48 33.95 -8.22
CA SER A 203 10.24 33.49 -7.06
C SER A 203 9.34 32.94 -5.96
N LEU A 204 9.58 31.71 -5.50
CA LEU A 204 8.90 31.15 -4.33
C LEU A 204 9.26 31.95 -3.07
N VAL A 205 8.25 32.43 -2.35
CA VAL A 205 8.40 33.20 -1.10
C VAL A 205 8.20 32.30 0.13
N THR A 206 7.16 31.47 0.13
CA THR A 206 6.88 30.51 1.21
C THR A 206 5.95 29.39 0.75
N SER A 207 5.78 28.36 1.59
CA SER A 207 4.80 27.31 1.38
C SER A 207 4.29 26.77 2.72
N GLY A 208 3.08 26.20 2.72
CA GLY A 208 2.43 25.70 3.92
C GLY A 208 1.36 24.64 3.63
N GLU A 209 0.74 24.13 4.68
CA GLU A 209 -0.44 23.27 4.61
C GLU A 209 -1.57 23.79 5.51
N THR A 210 -2.82 23.46 5.16
CA THR A 210 -4.03 23.83 5.90
C THR A 210 -5.13 22.81 5.65
N THR A 211 -6.04 22.61 6.60
CA THR A 211 -7.29 21.85 6.41
C THR A 211 -8.45 22.72 5.94
N ASN A 212 -8.30 24.05 6.02
CA ASN A 212 -9.31 25.00 5.62
C ASN A 212 -9.17 25.33 4.13
N THR A 213 -10.23 25.84 3.52
CA THR A 213 -10.26 26.43 2.17
C THR A 213 -9.70 27.86 2.10
N SER A 214 -8.80 28.20 3.03
CA SER A 214 -8.15 29.51 3.11
C SER A 214 -6.77 29.46 3.77
N TYR A 215 -5.92 30.44 3.46
CA TYR A 215 -4.59 30.59 4.02
C TYR A 215 -4.14 32.06 4.10
N ASP A 216 -3.64 32.49 5.26
CA ASP A 216 -3.11 33.84 5.50
C ASP A 216 -1.62 33.94 5.11
N PHE A 217 -1.31 34.71 4.07
CA PHE A 217 0.07 35.02 3.64
C PHE A 217 0.64 36.34 4.19
N SER A 218 -0.09 37.09 5.01
CA SER A 218 0.27 38.46 5.44
C SER A 218 1.67 38.60 6.03
N SER A 219 2.13 37.64 6.84
CA SER A 219 3.49 37.73 7.42
C SER A 219 4.61 37.34 6.44
N ALA A 220 4.30 36.75 5.29
CA ALA A 220 5.25 36.41 4.24
C ALA A 220 5.36 37.53 3.18
N ILE A 221 4.28 38.27 2.95
CA ILE A 221 4.29 39.51 2.15
C ILE A 221 5.03 40.59 2.95
N THR A 222 6.31 40.77 2.64
CA THR A 222 7.25 41.62 3.41
C THR A 222 7.88 42.74 2.59
N GLN A 223 7.64 42.77 1.29
CA GLN A 223 8.11 43.78 0.34
C GLN A 223 7.02 44.02 -0.70
N ASN A 224 7.09 45.15 -1.39
CA ASN A 224 6.19 45.46 -2.50
C ASN A 224 6.43 44.55 -3.71
N GLY A 225 5.44 44.46 -4.59
CA GLY A 225 5.49 43.71 -5.85
C GLY A 225 4.25 42.83 -6.08
N THR A 226 4.26 42.13 -7.20
CA THR A 226 3.16 41.24 -7.64
C THR A 226 3.30 39.85 -7.04
N TYR A 227 2.23 39.36 -6.41
CA TYR A 227 2.15 38.06 -5.74
C TYR A 227 1.11 37.16 -6.39
N THR A 228 1.39 35.86 -6.46
CA THR A 228 0.39 34.81 -6.76
C THR A 228 0.54 33.70 -5.73
N TYR A 229 -0.53 32.93 -5.48
CA TYR A 229 -0.39 31.66 -4.80
C TYR A 229 -0.80 30.51 -5.71
N LYS A 230 -0.26 29.32 -5.40
CA LYS A 230 -0.72 28.06 -5.94
C LYS A 230 -1.29 27.22 -4.82
N VAL A 231 -2.36 26.48 -5.09
CA VAL A 231 -2.95 25.52 -4.15
C VAL A 231 -3.20 24.18 -4.85
N ARG A 232 -3.15 23.09 -4.09
CA ARG A 232 -3.64 21.77 -4.49
C ARG A 232 -4.21 21.01 -3.31
N ALA A 233 -5.21 20.17 -3.55
CA ALA A 233 -5.71 19.26 -2.54
C ALA A 233 -4.81 18.01 -2.37
N PHE A 234 -4.94 17.34 -1.23
CA PHE A 234 -4.36 16.04 -0.95
C PHE A 234 -5.41 15.15 -0.27
N ALA A 235 -5.50 13.90 -0.72
CA ALA A 235 -6.33 12.88 -0.08
C ALA A 235 -5.76 11.49 -0.32
N TYR A 236 -5.95 10.59 0.64
CA TYR A 236 -5.74 9.14 0.49
C TYR A 236 -4.35 8.73 -0.04
N GLY A 237 -3.30 9.55 0.19
CA GLY A 237 -1.96 9.30 -0.33
C GLY A 237 -1.74 9.73 -1.80
N THR A 238 -2.55 10.66 -2.32
CA THR A 238 -2.34 11.32 -3.61
C THR A 238 -2.61 12.82 -3.53
N TYR A 239 -2.07 13.56 -4.50
CA TYR A 239 -2.29 15.00 -4.66
C TYR A 239 -3.20 15.26 -5.86
N GLY A 240 -3.98 16.33 -5.82
CA GLY A 240 -4.51 16.97 -7.02
C GLY A 240 -3.43 17.77 -7.76
N GLU A 241 -3.81 18.32 -8.91
CA GLU A 241 -2.96 19.24 -9.68
C GLU A 241 -2.81 20.60 -8.98
N TRP A 242 -1.85 21.41 -9.44
CA TRP A 242 -1.63 22.76 -8.92
C TRP A 242 -2.41 23.81 -9.72
N ASP A 243 -3.44 24.39 -9.10
CA ASP A 243 -4.06 25.61 -9.59
C ASP A 243 -3.32 26.85 -9.09
N THR A 244 -3.49 27.96 -9.81
CA THR A 244 -2.79 29.24 -9.55
C THR A 244 -3.80 30.36 -9.48
N SER A 245 -3.65 31.23 -8.49
CA SER A 245 -4.50 32.41 -8.31
C SER A 245 -4.22 33.48 -9.36
N ASP A 246 -5.13 34.44 -9.44
CA ASP A 246 -4.84 35.75 -9.99
C ASP A 246 -3.76 36.50 -9.18
N GLU A 247 -3.28 37.60 -9.75
CA GLU A 247 -2.23 38.43 -9.18
C GLU A 247 -2.75 39.41 -8.11
N LEU A 248 -2.06 39.48 -6.97
CA LEU A 248 -2.20 40.54 -5.97
C LEU A 248 -1.05 41.53 -6.13
N GLU A 249 -1.35 42.79 -6.47
CA GLU A 249 -0.34 43.85 -6.52
C GLU A 249 -0.19 44.53 -5.15
N VAL A 250 0.99 44.39 -4.53
CA VAL A 250 1.29 45.02 -3.24
C VAL A 250 2.12 46.27 -3.46
N THR A 251 1.48 47.44 -3.46
CA THR A 251 2.12 48.76 -3.68
C THR A 251 2.56 49.44 -2.39
N ASP A 252 1.96 49.09 -1.24
CA ASP A 252 2.47 49.40 0.11
C ASP A 252 2.27 48.19 1.04
N VAL A 253 3.36 47.51 1.38
CA VAL A 253 3.31 46.37 2.32
C VAL A 253 2.83 46.74 3.74
N ASN A 254 2.77 48.02 4.10
CA ASN A 254 2.26 48.44 5.41
C ASN A 254 0.72 48.42 5.48
N SER A 255 0.00 48.66 4.38
CA SER A 255 -1.47 48.57 4.37
C SER A 255 -1.96 47.14 4.63
N ILE A 256 -1.30 46.14 4.01
CA ILE A 256 -1.49 44.70 4.25
C ILE A 256 -1.34 44.32 5.74
N ARG A 257 -0.51 45.06 6.49
CA ARG A 257 -0.30 44.84 7.93
C ARG A 257 -1.29 45.61 8.81
N GLN A 258 -1.78 46.76 8.37
CA GLN A 258 -2.66 47.63 9.16
C GLN A 258 -4.14 47.21 9.05
N ASN A 259 -4.57 46.66 7.91
CA ASN A 259 -5.92 46.10 7.75
C ASN A 259 -6.15 44.77 8.49
N ASN A 260 -5.14 44.26 9.19
CA ASN A 260 -5.22 43.11 10.08
C ASN A 260 -5.15 43.56 11.56
N PRO A 261 -6.28 43.96 12.19
CA PRO A 261 -6.32 44.39 13.60
C PRO A 261 -6.13 43.25 14.62
N THR A 262 -5.83 42.03 14.16
CA THR A 262 -5.38 40.92 15.00
C THR A 262 -3.97 40.49 14.57
N PRO A 263 -2.97 40.57 15.48
CA PRO A 263 -1.75 39.79 15.29
C PRO A 263 -2.15 38.33 15.14
N ASN A 264 -1.73 37.66 14.06
CA ASN A 264 -1.98 36.23 13.86
C ASN A 264 -1.47 35.46 15.10
N THR A 265 -2.37 35.05 16.00
CA THR A 265 -2.01 34.64 17.38
C THR A 265 -1.43 33.23 17.47
N GLY A 266 -1.47 32.44 16.38
CA GLY A 266 -0.94 31.08 16.35
C GLY A 266 0.55 31.01 16.03
N GLY A 267 0.97 31.65 14.94
CA GLY A 267 2.22 31.35 14.22
C GLY A 267 1.97 30.51 12.96
N ARG A 268 3.02 30.12 12.24
CA ARG A 268 2.89 29.36 10.97
C ARG A 268 4.02 28.37 10.70
N TRP A 269 3.70 27.31 9.96
CA TRP A 269 4.68 26.37 9.40
C TRP A 269 5.40 27.00 8.20
N ILE A 270 6.71 26.74 8.10
CA ILE A 270 7.56 27.10 6.96
C ILE A 270 8.30 25.84 6.52
N LEU A 271 8.37 25.59 5.21
CA LEU A 271 9.23 24.56 4.59
C LEU A 271 10.29 25.22 3.72
N ASP A 272 11.54 24.81 3.91
CA ASP A 272 12.67 25.16 3.05
C ASP A 272 13.42 23.89 2.58
N ASN A 273 14.69 24.04 2.18
CA ASN A 273 15.52 22.95 1.68
C ASN A 273 16.12 22.05 2.78
N VAL A 274 16.00 22.44 4.06
CA VAL A 274 16.44 21.64 5.21
C VAL A 274 15.26 20.88 5.81
N GLY A 275 14.10 21.54 5.96
CA GLY A 275 12.89 20.88 6.43
C GLY A 275 11.79 21.83 6.90
N TRP A 276 10.85 21.29 7.68
CA TRP A 276 9.75 22.05 8.29
C TRP A 276 10.19 22.69 9.61
N TRP A 277 9.89 23.98 9.79
CA TRP A 277 10.05 24.72 11.04
C TRP A 277 8.86 25.63 11.32
N TRP A 278 8.78 26.21 12.52
CA TRP A 278 7.66 27.03 12.97
C TRP A 278 8.05 28.47 13.27
N LEU A 279 7.42 29.42 12.61
CA LEU A 279 7.56 30.85 12.89
C LEU A 279 6.47 31.28 13.88
N ASN A 280 6.86 31.72 15.08
CA ASN A 280 5.96 32.33 16.06
C ASN A 280 5.50 33.74 15.60
N PRO A 281 4.40 34.27 16.15
CA PRO A 281 3.88 35.60 15.79
C PRO A 281 4.88 36.74 16.03
N ASP A 282 5.72 36.62 17.07
CA ASP A 282 6.79 37.54 17.44
C ASP A 282 8.07 37.40 16.59
N ARG A 283 8.01 36.58 15.52
CA ARG A 283 9.11 36.20 14.63
C ARG A 283 10.22 35.37 15.28
N THR A 284 10.03 34.88 16.49
CA THR A 284 10.89 33.83 17.06
C THR A 284 10.53 32.46 16.50
N TYR A 285 11.29 31.42 16.85
CA TYR A 285 10.98 30.04 16.49
C TYR A 285 11.45 29.08 17.60
N PRO A 286 10.73 27.97 17.84
CA PRO A 286 11.11 26.98 18.84
C PRO A 286 12.40 26.24 18.45
N ARG A 287 13.26 25.98 19.45
CA ARG A 287 14.48 25.15 19.33
C ARG A 287 14.66 24.31 20.59
N ASN A 288 15.10 23.07 20.45
CA ASN A 288 15.27 22.09 21.53
C ASN A 288 14.04 21.99 22.46
N THR A 289 12.84 22.01 21.89
CA THR A 289 11.59 22.08 22.67
C THR A 289 10.42 21.42 21.96
N TRP A 290 9.48 20.96 22.76
CA TRP A 290 8.14 20.59 22.34
C TRP A 290 7.29 21.84 22.03
N LYS A 291 6.37 21.75 21.07
CA LYS A 291 5.28 22.70 20.89
C LYS A 291 4.00 21.99 20.44
N PHE A 292 2.86 22.39 21.00
CA PHE A 292 1.54 21.94 20.58
C PHE A 292 0.99 22.91 19.53
N ILE A 293 0.65 22.39 18.35
CA ILE A 293 0.20 23.15 17.18
C ILE A 293 -0.94 22.36 16.53
N ASN A 294 -2.05 23.00 16.20
CA ASN A 294 -3.19 22.40 15.47
C ASN A 294 -3.59 21.00 16.01
N ASN A 295 -3.73 20.92 17.34
CA ASN A 295 -4.09 19.71 18.09
C ASN A 295 -3.08 18.53 18.03
N ALA A 296 -1.82 18.77 17.66
CA ALA A 296 -0.75 17.78 17.64
C ALA A 296 0.55 18.30 18.31
N TRP A 297 1.34 17.37 18.85
CA TRP A 297 2.66 17.67 19.42
C TRP A 297 3.78 17.50 18.40
N TYR A 298 4.72 18.44 18.40
CA TYR A 298 5.91 18.44 17.56
C TYR A 298 7.13 18.70 18.45
N TYR A 299 8.28 18.14 18.11
CA TYR A 299 9.55 18.47 18.75
C TYR A 299 10.51 19.11 17.74
N PHE A 300 11.08 20.23 18.14
CA PHE A 300 12.00 21.03 17.35
C PHE A 300 13.44 20.81 17.83
N ASP A 301 14.33 20.55 16.89
CA ASP A 301 15.75 20.31 17.16
C ASP A 301 16.52 21.60 17.52
N GLY A 302 17.85 21.50 17.61
CA GLY A 302 18.70 22.63 17.99
C GLY A 302 18.81 23.74 16.95
N THR A 303 18.50 23.46 15.68
CA THR A 303 18.51 24.45 14.59
C THR A 303 17.11 25.01 14.31
N GLY A 304 16.05 24.34 14.77
CA GLY A 304 14.67 24.80 14.74
C GLY A 304 13.74 24.00 13.84
N TYR A 305 14.17 22.83 13.34
CA TYR A 305 13.38 21.98 12.45
C TYR A 305 12.72 20.83 13.22
N ILE A 306 11.58 20.35 12.72
CA ILE A 306 10.85 19.24 13.36
C ILE A 306 11.44 17.87 13.01
N TYR A 307 11.29 16.92 13.92
CA TYR A 307 11.53 15.52 13.64
C TYR A 307 10.39 14.91 12.80
N ILE A 308 10.76 14.13 11.79
CA ILE A 308 9.87 13.46 10.83
C ILE A 308 10.35 12.02 10.63
N ASN A 309 9.41 11.06 10.56
CA ASN A 309 9.67 9.62 10.33
C ASN A 309 10.76 9.01 11.21
N ARG A 310 10.81 9.38 12.50
CA ARG A 310 11.87 8.93 13.40
C ARG A 310 11.46 8.80 14.85
N TRP A 311 12.18 7.91 15.53
CA TRP A 311 12.25 7.86 16.99
C TRP A 311 13.06 9.03 17.56
N PHE A 312 12.66 9.44 18.76
CA PHE A 312 13.34 10.40 19.61
C PHE A 312 13.32 9.94 21.06
N HIS A 313 14.49 9.90 21.70
CA HIS A 313 14.63 9.67 23.13
C HIS A 313 14.73 11.02 23.84
N TYR A 314 13.77 11.32 24.70
CA TYR A 314 13.76 12.58 25.44
C TYR A 314 14.44 12.39 26.80
N ASN A 315 15.71 12.78 26.88
CA ASN A 315 16.55 12.57 28.08
C ASN A 315 15.99 13.16 29.39
N ARG A 316 15.01 14.09 29.33
CA ARG A 316 14.45 14.73 30.54
C ARG A 316 13.47 13.85 31.32
N ASP A 317 12.79 12.92 30.63
CA ASP A 317 11.86 11.96 31.25
C ASP A 317 12.21 10.50 30.92
N ASN A 318 13.29 10.30 30.15
CA ASN A 318 13.80 9.00 29.70
C ASN A 318 12.83 8.22 28.79
N ASN A 319 11.83 8.89 28.20
CA ASN A 319 10.83 8.27 27.33
C ASN A 319 11.24 8.29 25.85
N TRP A 320 10.67 7.36 25.09
CA TRP A 320 10.80 7.31 23.62
C TRP A 320 9.49 7.70 22.94
N TYR A 321 9.61 8.54 21.93
CA TYR A 321 8.52 9.11 21.14
C TYR A 321 8.77 8.89 19.65
N TYR A 322 7.72 8.67 18.85
CA TYR A 322 7.85 8.54 17.39
C TYR A 322 7.10 9.67 16.68
N PHE A 323 7.76 10.31 15.72
CA PHE A 323 7.18 11.33 14.86
C PHE A 323 6.89 10.76 13.47
N GLY A 324 5.64 10.90 13.01
CA GLY A 324 5.19 10.40 11.71
C GLY A 324 5.64 11.25 10.52
N GLN A 325 5.07 10.98 9.35
CA GLN A 325 5.41 11.66 8.09
C GLN A 325 5.04 13.15 8.06
N SER A 326 4.05 13.57 8.85
CA SER A 326 3.71 14.99 9.06
C SER A 326 4.58 15.68 10.11
N GLY A 327 5.50 14.96 10.76
CA GLY A 327 6.25 15.43 11.92
C GLY A 327 5.43 15.54 13.22
N ALA A 328 4.15 15.17 13.20
CA ALA A 328 3.35 15.04 14.41
C ALA A 328 3.77 13.79 15.20
N MET A 329 3.83 13.92 16.52
CA MET A 329 4.01 12.80 17.46
C MET A 329 2.82 11.85 17.38
N LEU A 330 3.09 10.56 17.23
CA LEU A 330 2.05 9.52 17.26
C LEU A 330 1.57 9.28 18.69
N THR A 331 0.26 9.04 18.85
CA THR A 331 -0.37 8.61 20.11
C THR A 331 -1.37 7.49 19.83
N ASN A 332 -1.53 6.55 20.77
CA ASN A 332 -2.41 5.37 20.65
C ASN A 332 -2.28 4.62 19.30
N ALA A 333 -1.05 4.46 18.82
CA ALA A 333 -0.77 4.00 17.46
C ALA A 333 0.37 2.98 17.44
N ARG A 334 0.41 2.18 16.36
CA ARG A 334 1.62 1.41 16.01
C ARG A 334 2.52 2.23 15.10
N THR A 335 3.82 2.18 15.37
CA THR A 335 4.85 2.77 14.52
C THR A 335 5.11 1.88 13.29
N PRO A 336 5.73 2.40 12.20
CA PRO A 336 5.98 1.61 10.98
C PRO A 336 6.88 0.39 11.19
N ASP A 337 7.72 0.41 12.22
CA ASP A 337 8.59 -0.68 12.67
C ASP A 337 7.94 -1.62 13.72
N GLY A 338 6.64 -1.41 14.02
CA GLY A 338 5.79 -2.38 14.70
C GLY A 338 5.58 -2.17 16.20
N TYR A 339 6.28 -1.23 16.84
CA TYR A 339 6.11 -0.91 18.27
C TYR A 339 4.81 -0.14 18.53
N TYR A 340 4.37 -0.06 19.78
CA TYR A 340 3.17 0.68 20.19
C TYR A 340 3.54 1.89 21.04
N VAL A 341 2.90 3.04 20.76
CA VAL A 341 2.95 4.24 21.60
C VAL A 341 1.59 4.49 22.23
N ASN A 342 1.58 4.81 23.53
CA ASN A 342 0.35 4.99 24.30
C ASN A 342 -0.32 6.36 24.05
N GLY A 343 -1.36 6.70 24.81
CA GLY A 343 -2.12 7.95 24.65
C GLY A 343 -1.32 9.23 24.92
N ALA A 344 -0.19 9.13 25.64
CA ALA A 344 0.77 10.22 25.83
C ALA A 344 1.91 10.21 24.79
N GLY A 345 1.88 9.29 23.82
CA GLY A 345 2.90 9.12 22.78
C GLY A 345 4.16 8.39 23.24
N ILE A 346 4.18 7.89 24.48
CA ILE A 346 5.30 7.17 25.06
C ILE A 346 5.28 5.73 24.56
N TRP A 347 6.43 5.25 24.07
CA TRP A 347 6.64 3.84 23.75
C TRP A 347 6.42 2.93 24.96
N THR A 348 5.61 1.90 24.79
CA THR A 348 5.43 0.82 25.77
C THR A 348 5.90 -0.51 25.19
N ARG A 349 6.56 -1.31 26.03
CA ARG A 349 7.06 -2.64 25.68
C ARG A 349 5.95 -3.70 25.65
#